data_AF-N9VBU4-F1
#
_entry.id   AF-N9VBU4-F1
#
_cell.length_a   1.000
_cell.length_b   1.000
_cell.length_c   1.000
_cell.angle_alpha   90.00
_cell.angle_beta   90.00
_cell.angle_gamma   90.00
#
_symmetry.space_group_name_H-M   'P 1'
#
loop_
_entity.id
_entity.type
_entity.pdbx_description
1 polymer ?
#
loop_
_entity_poly.entity_id
_entity_poly.type
_entity_poly.pdbx_seq_one_letter_code
_entity_poly.pdbx_strand_id
1 'polypeptide(L)'
;MSNNVRYKSKKEKDTVFNLVFFSFLALFFISLISFIISSPYSGDLKLAKFFEQAFLKSEFVRYWSVFMEISGNTLLGVFLFFVAMVIFETLFLVKAKNSKKNLGSQYRWILNAGYFIYPMIFICVLCYKAYIGIKTGNGFGSEGDAIYATKFIYRKVALISTIFVHLTLFIWGGWYLHFKFARSQDFLTNKYWVESIKFILFSIISYIIIILVKGLTSRPYYYNVIYGDLLESVKQEHPEWVSYYLSQNWAKHGFDLGDGKFAGNIPLDIQLPWYVINGKPFKPDPQLKFFDNWVDWAFPSGHVIATLNIGLIFFFFLSNNKTLNYKKIIWIVVYLIYFWSMAIGLIVNRAHWVSDIAFSFLWGAPLVAIVYYIGLKIKKKDAMKI
;
A
#
# COMPACT_ATOMS: atom_id res chain seq x y z
N MET A 1 54.97 14.13 24.65
CA MET A 1 53.65 14.26 25.34
C MET A 1 52.64 13.46 24.53
N SER A 2 52.22 12.29 25.02
CA SER A 2 51.19 11.47 24.35
C SER A 2 49.81 12.01 24.70
N ASN A 3 49.06 12.44 23.68
CA ASN A 3 47.65 12.78 23.83
C ASN A 3 46.85 11.49 23.93
N ASN A 4 46.61 11.05 25.17
CA ASN A 4 45.60 10.05 25.50
C ASN A 4 44.21 10.60 25.15
N VAL A 5 43.77 10.37 23.91
CA VAL A 5 42.37 10.55 23.52
C VAL A 5 41.56 9.45 24.22
N ARG A 6 41.02 9.79 25.39
CA ARG A 6 39.98 9.02 26.07
C ARG A 6 38.78 8.89 25.12
N TYR A 7 38.64 7.73 24.48
CA TYR A 7 37.38 7.32 23.88
C TYR A 7 36.32 7.19 24.98
N LYS A 8 35.54 8.25 25.20
CA LYS A 8 34.28 8.15 25.94
C LYS A 8 33.32 7.34 25.07
N SER A 9 33.24 6.03 25.32
CA SER A 9 32.17 5.17 24.80
C SER A 9 30.85 5.44 25.52
N LYS A 10 30.34 6.67 25.44
CA LYS A 10 28.94 6.90 25.78
C LYS A 10 28.15 6.25 24.66
N LYS A 11 27.54 5.10 24.94
CA LYS A 11 26.54 4.44 24.08
C LYS A 11 25.48 5.50 23.76
N GLU A 12 25.63 6.25 22.68
CA GLU A 12 24.61 7.19 22.22
C GLU A 12 23.35 6.37 22.01
N LYS A 13 22.31 6.64 22.82
CA LYS A 13 21.00 6.06 22.62
C LYS A 13 20.56 6.47 21.21
N ASP A 14 20.40 5.50 20.33
CA ASP A 14 19.85 5.72 19.00
C ASP A 14 18.37 6.09 19.16
N THR A 15 18.14 7.39 19.34
CA THR A 15 16.84 7.96 19.70
C THR A 15 15.84 7.75 18.56
N VAL A 16 16.33 7.75 17.31
CA VAL A 16 15.53 7.49 16.11
C VAL A 16 15.14 6.03 16.03
N PHE A 17 16.10 5.12 16.23
CA PHE A 17 15.79 3.68 16.25
C PHE A 17 14.78 3.34 17.33
N ASN A 18 14.97 3.84 18.56
CA ASN A 18 14.04 3.59 19.66
C ASN A 18 12.65 4.14 19.36
N LEU A 19 12.55 5.38 18.88
CA LEU A 19 11.27 5.98 18.52
C LEU A 19 10.52 5.08 17.54
N VAL A 20 11.18 4.65 16.47
CA VAL A 20 10.53 3.84 15.43
C VAL A 20 10.23 2.42 15.90
N PHE A 21 11.14 1.79 16.63
CA PHE A 21 10.91 0.47 17.22
C PHE A 21 9.70 0.48 18.16
N PHE A 22 9.62 1.44 19.08
CA PHE A 22 8.48 1.56 19.98
C PHE A 22 7.19 1.94 19.24
N SER A 23 7.29 2.71 18.14
CA SER A 23 6.13 2.99 17.28
C SER A 23 5.58 1.72 16.63
N PHE A 24 6.45 0.85 16.10
CA PHE A 24 6.02 -0.44 15.54
C PHE A 24 5.52 -1.40 16.60
N LEU A 25 6.10 -1.37 17.80
CA LEU A 25 5.63 -2.18 18.93
C LEU A 25 4.22 -1.74 19.37
N ALA A 26 3.99 -0.43 19.48
CA ALA A 26 2.66 0.11 19.78
C ALA A 26 1.64 -0.27 18.68
N LEU A 27 2.03 -0.12 17.41
CA LEU A 27 1.19 -0.55 16.28
C LEU A 27 0.86 -2.03 16.36
N PHE A 28 1.83 -2.89 16.68
CA PHE A 28 1.61 -4.33 16.84
C PHE A 28 0.58 -4.61 17.94
N PHE A 29 0.71 -4.01 19.13
CA PHE A 29 -0.23 -4.25 20.22
C PHE A 29 -1.64 -3.69 19.95
N ILE A 30 -1.75 -2.51 19.35
CA ILE A 30 -3.04 -1.94 18.93
C ILE A 30 -3.71 -2.90 17.91
N SER A 31 -2.92 -3.40 16.97
CA SER A 31 -3.40 -4.34 15.95
C SER A 31 -3.78 -5.68 16.56
N LEU A 32 -3.05 -6.16 17.57
CA LEU A 32 -3.40 -7.39 18.29
C LEU A 32 -4.74 -7.28 18.99
N ILE A 33 -4.97 -6.19 19.72
CA ILE A 33 -6.24 -5.94 20.40
C ILE A 33 -7.38 -5.85 19.37
N SER A 34 -7.18 -5.06 18.31
CA SER A 34 -8.15 -4.93 17.22
C SER A 34 -8.45 -6.27 16.56
N PHE A 35 -7.43 -7.10 16.34
CA PHE A 35 -7.55 -8.41 15.72
C PHE A 35 -8.33 -9.38 16.61
N ILE A 36 -8.06 -9.41 17.92
CA ILE A 36 -8.80 -10.24 18.87
C ILE A 36 -10.30 -9.87 18.87
N ILE A 37 -10.62 -8.57 18.92
CA ILE A 37 -12.01 -8.08 18.91
C ILE A 37 -12.72 -8.39 17.59
N SER A 38 -12.02 -8.24 16.47
CA SER A 38 -12.55 -8.45 15.11
C SER A 38 -12.44 -9.90 14.62
N SER A 39 -11.83 -10.82 15.38
CA SER A 39 -11.64 -12.21 14.93
C SER A 39 -12.96 -12.99 14.83
N PRO A 40 -13.91 -12.86 15.79
CA PRO A 40 -15.24 -13.42 15.60
C PRO A 40 -15.97 -12.70 14.47
N TYR A 41 -16.56 -13.46 13.53
CA TYR A 41 -17.26 -12.90 12.37
C TYR A 41 -18.33 -11.86 12.76
N SER A 42 -19.11 -12.15 13.80
CA SER A 42 -20.14 -11.22 14.31
C SER A 42 -19.56 -9.92 14.88
N GLY A 43 -18.36 -9.97 15.46
CA GLY A 43 -17.64 -8.79 15.94
C GLY A 43 -17.15 -7.92 14.78
N ASP A 44 -16.50 -8.53 13.79
CA ASP A 44 -16.02 -7.84 12.59
C ASP A 44 -17.16 -7.19 11.81
N LEU A 45 -18.28 -7.90 11.65
CA LEU A 45 -19.48 -7.40 10.97
C LEU A 45 -20.09 -6.20 11.70
N LYS A 46 -20.14 -6.23 13.04
CA LYS A 46 -20.60 -5.08 13.84
C LYS A 46 -19.70 -3.86 13.65
N LEU A 47 -18.39 -4.06 13.62
CA LEU A 47 -17.43 -2.98 13.38
C LEU A 47 -17.58 -2.42 11.95
N ALA A 48 -17.70 -3.28 10.95
CA ALA A 48 -17.90 -2.87 9.56
C ALA A 48 -19.19 -2.03 9.39
N LYS A 49 -20.30 -2.48 9.99
CA LYS A 49 -21.56 -1.74 10.06
C LYS A 49 -21.46 -0.41 10.80
N PHE A 50 -20.61 -0.32 11.82
CA PHE A 50 -20.37 0.94 12.52
C PHE A 50 -19.61 1.94 11.65
N PHE A 51 -18.52 1.50 11.00
CA PHE A 51 -17.66 2.38 10.20
C PHE A 51 -18.31 2.83 8.89
N GLU A 52 -19.11 1.97 8.22
CA GLU A 52 -19.77 2.34 6.97
C GLU A 52 -20.74 3.52 7.13
N GLN A 53 -21.28 3.75 8.34
CA GLN A 53 -22.18 4.87 8.61
C GLN A 53 -21.52 6.22 8.29
N ALA A 54 -20.21 6.33 8.48
CA ALA A 54 -19.46 7.54 8.14
C ALA A 54 -19.46 7.79 6.62
N PHE A 55 -19.31 6.73 5.82
CA PHE A 55 -19.36 6.81 4.36
C PHE A 55 -20.76 7.20 3.87
N LEU A 56 -21.80 6.66 4.50
CA LEU A 56 -23.18 6.96 4.12
C LEU A 56 -23.56 8.42 4.43
N LYS A 57 -23.09 8.98 5.56
CA LYS A 57 -23.53 10.28 6.06
C LYS A 57 -22.74 11.49 5.56
N SER A 58 -21.54 11.31 4.99
CA SER A 58 -20.65 12.43 4.68
C SER A 58 -20.05 12.36 3.28
N GLU A 59 -20.32 13.38 2.48
CA GLU A 59 -19.74 13.59 1.14
C GLU A 59 -18.21 13.67 1.18
N PHE A 60 -17.65 14.41 2.14
CA PHE A 60 -16.21 14.52 2.32
C PHE A 60 -15.57 13.14 2.56
N VAL A 61 -16.21 12.32 3.41
CA VAL A 61 -15.73 10.98 3.74
C VAL A 61 -15.71 10.10 2.49
N ARG A 62 -16.72 10.18 1.62
CA ARG A 62 -16.75 9.45 0.34
C ARG A 62 -15.56 9.82 -0.55
N TYR A 63 -15.32 11.11 -0.78
CA TYR A 63 -14.17 11.55 -1.57
C TYR A 63 -12.84 11.06 -0.98
N TRP A 64 -12.66 11.25 0.33
CA TRP A 64 -11.43 10.88 1.02
C TRP A 64 -11.18 9.37 1.00
N SER A 65 -12.18 8.55 1.35
CA SER A 65 -12.00 7.11 1.47
C SER A 65 -11.79 6.45 0.10
N VAL A 66 -12.51 6.91 -0.93
CA VAL A 66 -12.31 6.45 -2.31
C VAL A 66 -10.94 6.87 -2.84
N PHE A 67 -10.48 8.08 -2.50
CA PHE A 67 -9.11 8.50 -2.81
C PHE A 67 -8.06 7.59 -2.16
N MET A 68 -8.22 7.25 -0.87
CA MET A 68 -7.28 6.37 -0.17
C MET A 68 -7.19 4.98 -0.82
N GLU A 69 -8.31 4.37 -1.20
CA GLU A 69 -8.29 3.07 -1.89
C GLU A 69 -7.56 3.15 -3.24
N ILE A 70 -7.91 4.13 -4.08
CA ILE A 70 -7.29 4.27 -5.40
C ILE A 70 -5.80 4.60 -5.28
N SER A 71 -5.42 5.51 -4.38
CA SER A 71 -4.02 5.89 -4.18
C SER A 71 -3.20 4.73 -3.63
N GLY A 72 -3.75 3.93 -2.72
CA GLY A 72 -3.05 2.81 -2.11
C GLY A 72 -2.72 1.68 -3.10
N ASN A 73 -3.47 1.55 -4.19
CA ASN A 73 -3.19 0.59 -5.26
C ASN A 73 -1.93 0.92 -6.07
N THR A 74 -1.56 2.19 -6.18
CA THR A 74 -0.55 2.63 -7.14
C THR A 74 0.67 3.29 -6.49
N LEU A 75 0.51 3.89 -5.31
CA LEU A 75 1.54 4.71 -4.68
C LEU A 75 2.84 3.96 -4.40
N LEU A 76 2.77 2.67 -4.05
CA LEU A 76 3.97 1.86 -3.81
C LEU A 76 4.90 1.81 -5.04
N GLY A 77 4.34 1.83 -6.26
CA GLY A 77 5.14 1.83 -7.49
C GLY A 77 6.07 3.03 -7.60
N VAL A 78 5.61 4.21 -7.16
CA VAL A 78 6.42 5.45 -7.13
C VAL A 78 7.60 5.31 -6.19
N PHE A 79 7.38 4.75 -5.00
CA PHE A 79 8.43 4.58 -4.00
C PHE A 79 9.41 3.46 -4.36
N LEU A 80 8.93 2.36 -4.97
CA LEU A 80 9.79 1.33 -5.55
C LEU A 80 10.71 1.92 -6.63
N PHE A 81 10.20 2.83 -7.46
CA PHE A 81 11.01 3.56 -8.42
C PHE A 81 12.12 4.37 -7.74
N PHE A 82 11.82 5.19 -6.73
CA PHE A 82 12.87 5.96 -6.02
C PHE A 82 13.92 5.05 -5.39
N VAL A 83 13.50 3.95 -4.77
CA VAL A 83 14.40 2.97 -4.17
C VAL A 83 15.29 2.30 -5.23
N ALA A 84 14.74 1.93 -6.38
CA ALA A 84 15.51 1.41 -7.50
C ALA A 84 16.51 2.45 -8.02
N MET A 85 16.11 3.71 -8.13
CA MET A 85 17.00 4.80 -8.57
C MET A 85 18.13 5.06 -7.59
N VAL A 86 17.94 4.91 -6.27
CA VAL A 86 19.05 4.95 -5.29
C VAL A 86 20.09 3.87 -5.58
N ILE A 87 19.66 2.66 -5.93
CA ILE A 87 20.57 1.56 -6.30
C ILE A 87 21.30 1.91 -7.60
N PHE A 88 20.58 2.36 -8.63
CA PHE A 88 21.21 2.74 -9.90
C PHE A 88 22.21 3.88 -9.75
N GLU A 89 21.85 4.96 -9.06
CA GLU A 89 22.77 6.06 -8.74
C GLU A 89 24.04 5.56 -8.06
N THR A 90 23.89 4.68 -7.07
CA THR A 90 25.04 4.07 -6.37
C THR A 90 25.95 3.33 -7.35
N LEU A 91 25.38 2.48 -8.22
CA LEU A 91 26.14 1.71 -9.21
C LEU A 91 26.92 2.61 -10.18
N PHE A 92 26.29 3.67 -10.69
CA PHE A 92 26.94 4.62 -11.60
C PHE A 92 28.06 5.40 -10.91
N LEU A 93 27.82 5.89 -9.68
CA LEU A 93 28.82 6.64 -8.92
C LEU A 93 30.04 5.78 -8.54
N VAL A 94 29.82 4.52 -8.14
CA VAL A 94 30.92 3.59 -7.81
C VAL A 94 31.75 3.27 -9.05
N LYS A 95 31.10 2.98 -10.19
CA LYS A 95 31.82 2.71 -11.44
C LYS A 95 32.61 3.92 -11.92
N ALA A 96 32.05 5.12 -11.84
CA ALA A 96 32.76 6.34 -12.23
C ALA A 96 34.04 6.59 -11.40
N LYS A 97 34.07 6.16 -10.13
CA LYS A 97 35.26 6.28 -9.27
C LYS A 97 36.33 5.20 -9.52
N ASN A 98 35.93 3.99 -9.90
CA ASN A 98 36.82 2.83 -9.92
C ASN A 98 37.31 2.40 -11.33
N SER A 99 36.69 2.85 -12.41
CA SER A 99 37.03 2.36 -13.76
C SER A 99 38.09 3.21 -14.46
N LYS A 100 39.22 2.60 -14.87
CA LYS A 100 40.30 3.23 -15.67
C LYS A 100 39.80 3.88 -16.98
N LYS A 101 38.75 3.32 -17.59
CA LYS A 101 37.97 3.95 -18.66
C LYS A 101 36.72 4.49 -17.99
N ASN A 102 36.41 5.77 -18.08
CA ASN A 102 35.34 6.47 -17.34
C ASN A 102 33.90 6.00 -17.74
N LEU A 103 33.62 4.69 -17.67
CA LEU A 103 32.41 4.05 -18.20
C LEU A 103 31.16 4.55 -17.46
N GLY A 104 31.29 4.83 -16.16
CA GLY A 104 30.20 5.41 -15.36
C GLY A 104 29.76 6.79 -15.87
N SER A 105 30.68 7.64 -16.33
CA SER A 105 30.32 8.92 -16.94
C SER A 105 29.80 8.77 -18.36
N GLN A 106 30.37 7.82 -19.13
CA GLN A 106 29.98 7.56 -20.53
C GLN A 106 28.52 7.11 -20.67
N TYR A 107 28.04 6.26 -19.76
CA TYR A 107 26.67 5.71 -19.81
C TYR A 107 25.67 6.46 -18.92
N ARG A 108 26.02 7.65 -18.40
CA ARG A 108 25.15 8.42 -17.49
C ARG A 108 23.81 8.82 -18.13
N TRP A 109 23.73 8.87 -19.46
CA TRP A 109 22.49 9.09 -20.18
C TRP A 109 21.43 8.01 -19.89
N ILE A 110 21.83 6.76 -19.60
CA ILE A 110 20.91 5.66 -19.26
C ILE A 110 20.20 5.96 -17.93
N LEU A 111 20.96 6.44 -16.95
CA LEU A 111 20.42 6.86 -15.66
C LEU A 111 19.41 8.00 -15.84
N ASN A 112 19.77 9.02 -16.63
CA ASN A 112 18.88 10.15 -16.92
C ASN A 112 17.61 9.70 -17.67
N ALA A 113 17.75 8.78 -18.63
CA ALA A 113 16.63 8.18 -19.34
C ALA A 113 15.70 7.42 -18.37
N GLY A 114 16.26 6.71 -17.38
CA GLY A 114 15.49 6.05 -16.32
C GLY A 114 14.61 7.01 -15.52
N TYR A 115 15.11 8.21 -15.20
CA TYR A 115 14.32 9.26 -14.51
C TYR A 115 13.16 9.82 -15.33
N PHE A 116 13.15 9.63 -16.65
CA PHE A 116 12.13 10.18 -17.54
C PHE A 116 11.18 9.09 -18.08
N ILE A 117 11.73 8.03 -18.65
CA ILE A 117 10.98 6.97 -19.34
C ILE A 117 10.05 6.24 -18.37
N TYR A 118 10.53 5.84 -17.18
CA TYR A 118 9.70 5.09 -16.24
C TYR A 118 8.51 5.93 -15.73
N PRO A 119 8.70 7.15 -15.19
CA PRO A 119 7.57 8.00 -14.81
C PRO A 119 6.60 8.28 -15.95
N MET A 120 7.11 8.53 -17.17
CA MET A 120 6.27 8.75 -18.34
C MET A 120 5.38 7.53 -18.63
N ILE A 121 5.96 6.33 -18.73
CA ILE A 121 5.19 5.10 -18.95
C ILE A 121 4.19 4.87 -17.82
N PHE A 122 4.62 5.05 -16.56
CA PHE A 122 3.77 4.85 -15.40
C PHE A 122 2.55 5.76 -15.42
N ILE A 123 2.74 7.06 -15.67
CA ILE A 123 1.65 8.03 -15.77
C ILE A 123 0.75 7.74 -16.98
N CYS A 124 1.32 7.39 -18.15
CA CYS A 124 0.52 6.99 -19.31
C CYS A 124 -0.39 5.78 -19.00
N VAL A 125 0.13 4.77 -18.30
CA VAL A 125 -0.65 3.60 -17.87
C VAL A 125 -1.76 4.01 -16.90
N LEU A 126 -1.48 4.90 -15.94
CA LEU A 126 -2.51 5.41 -15.02
C LEU A 126 -3.60 6.20 -15.76
N CYS A 127 -3.23 7.10 -16.67
CA CYS A 127 -4.17 7.88 -17.49
C CYS A 127 -5.02 6.95 -18.35
N TYR A 128 -4.42 5.93 -18.96
CA TYR A 128 -5.15 4.93 -19.75
C TYR A 128 -6.15 4.16 -18.90
N LYS A 129 -5.73 3.63 -17.74
CA LYS A 129 -6.62 2.93 -16.80
C LYS A 129 -7.75 3.83 -16.30
N ALA A 130 -7.45 5.09 -15.98
CA ALA A 130 -8.46 6.06 -15.56
C ALA A 130 -9.45 6.38 -16.68
N TYR A 131 -8.98 6.58 -17.91
CA TYR A 131 -9.83 6.80 -19.07
C TYR A 131 -10.77 5.63 -19.32
N ILE A 132 -10.24 4.39 -19.33
CA ILE A 132 -11.08 3.19 -19.48
C ILE A 132 -12.09 3.12 -18.35
N GLY A 133 -11.66 3.23 -17.10
CA GLY A 133 -12.56 3.17 -15.95
C GLY A 133 -13.67 4.23 -15.98
N ILE A 134 -13.36 5.46 -16.40
CA ILE A 134 -14.36 6.53 -16.56
C ILE A 134 -15.33 6.25 -17.69
N LYS A 135 -14.84 5.72 -18.82
CA LYS A 135 -15.65 5.44 -20.00
C LYS A 135 -16.58 4.24 -19.81
N THR A 136 -16.07 3.15 -19.25
CA THR A 136 -16.82 1.89 -19.10
C THR A 136 -17.61 1.82 -17.80
N GLY A 137 -17.21 2.59 -16.79
CA GLY A 137 -17.68 2.38 -15.42
C GLY A 137 -17.18 1.06 -14.84
N ASN A 138 -17.78 0.65 -13.73
CA ASN A 138 -17.46 -0.59 -13.02
C ASN A 138 -18.70 -1.45 -12.70
N GLY A 139 -19.82 -1.19 -13.37
CA GLY A 139 -21.02 -2.04 -13.28
C GLY A 139 -22.33 -1.28 -13.46
N PHE A 140 -22.37 0.02 -13.16
CA PHE A 140 -23.57 0.88 -13.27
C PHE A 140 -23.53 1.84 -14.49
N GLY A 141 -22.61 1.61 -15.43
CA GLY A 141 -22.33 2.54 -16.54
C GLY A 141 -21.40 3.69 -16.12
N SER A 142 -21.31 4.75 -16.93
CA SER A 142 -20.33 5.85 -16.74
C SER A 142 -20.66 6.82 -15.60
N GLU A 143 -21.90 6.82 -15.12
CA GLU A 143 -22.41 7.75 -14.12
C GLU A 143 -22.56 7.14 -12.72
N GLY A 144 -22.71 5.82 -12.63
CA GLY A 144 -22.81 5.09 -11.37
C GLY A 144 -21.55 4.28 -11.05
N ASP A 145 -21.28 4.11 -9.75
CA ASP A 145 -20.21 3.27 -9.20
C ASP A 145 -20.80 2.07 -8.48
N ALA A 146 -20.63 0.89 -9.05
CA ALA A 146 -21.19 -0.36 -8.53
C ALA A 146 -20.48 -0.82 -7.26
N ILE A 147 -19.17 -0.62 -7.13
CA ILE A 147 -18.40 -1.02 -5.94
C ILE A 147 -18.83 -0.20 -4.72
N TYR A 148 -19.01 1.11 -4.89
CA TYR A 148 -19.38 2.01 -3.79
C TYR A 148 -20.89 2.21 -3.64
N ALA A 149 -21.68 1.67 -4.56
CA ALA A 149 -23.13 1.86 -4.64
C ALA A 149 -23.53 3.34 -4.60
N THR A 150 -22.90 4.16 -5.43
CA THR A 150 -23.12 5.62 -5.43
C THR A 150 -22.71 6.26 -6.78
N LYS A 151 -22.71 7.59 -6.88
CA LYS A 151 -22.29 8.33 -8.08
C LYS A 151 -20.81 8.10 -8.38
N PHE A 152 -20.47 7.97 -9.67
CA PHE A 152 -19.09 7.76 -10.12
C PHE A 152 -18.17 8.97 -9.94
N ILE A 153 -18.71 10.13 -9.54
CA ILE A 153 -17.93 11.36 -9.33
C ILE A 153 -16.82 11.19 -8.29
N TYR A 154 -17.03 10.42 -7.22
CA TYR A 154 -16.01 10.20 -6.19
C TYR A 154 -14.80 9.44 -6.76
N ARG A 155 -15.05 8.41 -7.57
CA ARG A 155 -13.99 7.67 -8.28
C ARG A 155 -13.30 8.53 -9.32
N LYS A 156 -14.05 9.31 -10.12
CA LYS A 156 -13.50 10.27 -11.11
C LYS A 156 -12.49 11.21 -10.43
N VAL A 157 -12.89 11.87 -9.35
CA VAL A 157 -12.03 12.81 -8.61
C VAL A 157 -10.82 12.10 -8.00
N ALA A 158 -11.00 10.91 -7.43
CA ALA A 158 -9.92 10.12 -6.85
C ALA A 158 -8.88 9.67 -7.89
N LEU A 159 -9.31 9.21 -9.07
CA LEU A 159 -8.43 8.84 -10.19
C LEU A 159 -7.58 10.04 -10.66
N ILE A 160 -8.24 11.17 -10.91
CA ILE A 160 -7.57 12.41 -11.36
C ILE A 160 -6.58 12.89 -10.30
N SER A 161 -7.01 12.97 -9.05
CA SER A 161 -6.18 13.41 -7.92
C SER A 161 -4.96 12.50 -7.75
N THR A 162 -5.16 11.18 -7.91
CA THR A 162 -4.07 10.20 -7.83
C THR A 162 -3.02 10.45 -8.90
N ILE A 163 -3.42 10.71 -10.16
CA ILE A 163 -2.48 11.05 -11.24
C ILE A 163 -1.66 12.31 -10.90
N PHE A 164 -2.30 13.36 -10.40
CA PHE A 164 -1.60 14.59 -10.00
C PHE A 164 -0.61 14.36 -8.85
N VAL A 165 -1.00 13.57 -7.84
CA VAL A 165 -0.11 13.20 -6.73
C VAL A 165 1.11 12.43 -7.24
N HIS A 166 0.91 11.45 -8.11
CA HIS A 166 2.00 10.63 -8.65
C HIS A 166 2.95 11.47 -9.51
N LEU A 167 2.41 12.32 -10.39
CA LEU A 167 3.20 13.23 -11.20
C LEU A 167 4.04 14.18 -10.33
N THR A 168 3.42 14.76 -9.30
CA THR A 168 4.09 15.64 -8.33
C THR A 168 5.24 14.91 -7.64
N LEU A 169 4.98 13.70 -7.15
CA LEU A 169 6.00 12.88 -6.51
C LEU A 169 7.15 12.57 -7.49
N PHE A 170 6.87 12.11 -8.71
CA PHE A 170 7.92 11.81 -9.68
C PHE A 170 8.78 13.03 -10.02
N ILE A 171 8.16 14.19 -10.26
CA ILE A 171 8.89 15.43 -10.57
C ILE A 171 9.75 15.85 -9.39
N TRP A 172 9.15 16.09 -8.22
CA TRP A 172 9.87 16.66 -7.08
C TRP A 172 10.80 15.64 -6.42
N GLY A 173 10.33 14.41 -6.24
CA GLY A 173 11.09 13.31 -5.68
C GLY A 173 12.24 12.88 -6.59
N GLY A 174 11.99 12.74 -7.90
CA GLY A 174 13.02 12.44 -8.88
C GLY A 174 14.07 13.55 -8.99
N TRP A 175 13.64 14.81 -9.06
CA TRP A 175 14.55 15.96 -9.05
C TRP A 175 15.42 15.99 -7.79
N TYR A 176 14.81 15.87 -6.61
CA TYR A 176 15.54 15.88 -5.35
C TYR A 176 16.52 14.72 -5.28
N LEU A 177 16.09 13.50 -5.66
CA LEU A 177 16.92 12.31 -5.65
C LEU A 177 18.15 12.47 -6.56
N HIS A 178 17.95 12.83 -7.82
CA HIS A 178 19.01 12.90 -8.82
C HIS A 178 19.98 14.08 -8.63
N PHE A 179 19.43 15.28 -8.36
CA PHE A 179 20.23 16.50 -8.35
C PHE A 179 20.79 16.87 -6.98
N LYS A 180 20.15 16.43 -5.89
CA LYS A 180 20.53 16.82 -4.53
C LYS A 180 20.99 15.63 -3.68
N PHE A 181 20.17 14.59 -3.56
CA PHE A 181 20.47 13.48 -2.65
C PHE A 181 21.63 12.61 -3.14
N ALA A 182 21.59 12.12 -4.38
CA ALA A 182 22.62 11.26 -4.96
C ALA A 182 24.00 11.94 -5.05
N ARG A 183 24.02 13.28 -5.08
CA ARG A 183 25.25 14.09 -5.15
C ARG A 183 25.78 14.50 -3.77
N SER A 184 25.05 14.20 -2.70
CA SER A 184 25.51 14.50 -1.35
C SER A 184 26.73 13.66 -0.97
N GLN A 185 27.65 14.21 -0.18
CA GLN A 185 28.84 13.49 0.31
C GLN A 185 28.45 12.25 1.12
N ASP A 186 27.31 12.32 1.81
CA ASP A 186 26.79 11.28 2.68
C ASP A 186 26.15 10.10 1.94
N PHE A 187 25.90 10.22 0.63
CA PHE A 187 25.12 9.24 -0.12
C PHE A 187 25.77 7.84 -0.15
N LEU A 188 27.06 7.79 -0.51
CA LEU A 188 27.81 6.54 -0.55
C LEU A 188 28.32 6.12 0.84
N THR A 189 28.68 7.08 1.69
CA THR A 189 29.24 6.80 3.04
C THR A 189 28.19 6.15 3.95
N ASN A 190 26.94 6.61 3.90
CA ASN A 190 25.83 6.05 4.69
C ASN A 190 25.22 4.78 4.05
N LYS A 191 25.72 4.33 2.89
CA LYS A 191 25.30 3.09 2.21
C LYS A 191 23.78 3.00 2.01
N TYR A 192 23.14 4.06 1.48
CA TYR A 192 21.68 4.08 1.24
C TYR A 192 21.17 2.99 0.28
N TRP A 193 22.06 2.40 -0.53
CA TRP A 193 21.74 1.22 -1.33
C TRP A 193 21.39 -0.01 -0.48
N VAL A 194 21.98 -0.18 0.72
CA VAL A 194 21.62 -1.29 1.63
C VAL A 194 20.21 -1.09 2.17
N GLU A 195 19.87 0.14 2.53
CA GLU A 195 18.53 0.53 2.96
C GLU A 195 17.50 0.30 1.85
N SER A 196 17.90 0.54 0.60
CA SER A 196 17.07 0.27 -0.58
C SER A 196 16.82 -1.23 -0.80
N ILE A 197 17.85 -2.07 -0.61
CA ILE A 197 17.71 -3.53 -0.65
C ILE A 197 16.76 -4.03 0.44
N LYS A 198 16.86 -3.50 1.67
CA LYS A 198 15.93 -3.84 2.75
C LYS A 198 14.48 -3.56 2.36
N PHE A 199 14.20 -2.38 1.80
CA PHE A 199 12.87 -2.02 1.32
C PHE A 199 12.36 -3.01 0.26
N ILE A 200 13.18 -3.33 -0.74
CA ILE A 200 12.81 -4.29 -1.79
C ILE A 200 12.56 -5.68 -1.19
N LEU A 201 13.41 -6.13 -0.26
CA LEU A 201 13.26 -7.42 0.40
C LEU A 201 11.96 -7.51 1.21
N PHE A 202 11.62 -6.46 1.97
CA PHE A 202 10.33 -6.37 2.65
C PHE A 202 9.19 -6.49 1.65
N SER A 203 9.23 -5.71 0.57
CA SER A 203 8.22 -5.74 -0.50
C SER A 203 8.01 -7.15 -1.04
N ILE A 204 9.09 -7.85 -1.41
CA ILE A 204 9.01 -9.20 -1.99
C ILE A 204 8.40 -10.19 -1.00
N ILE A 205 8.93 -10.25 0.23
CA ILE A 205 8.45 -11.21 1.24
C ILE A 205 6.97 -10.92 1.57
N SER A 206 6.62 -9.65 1.75
CA SER A 206 5.27 -9.23 2.04
C SER A 206 4.27 -9.63 0.96
N TYR A 207 4.58 -9.40 -0.32
CA TYR A 207 3.66 -9.73 -1.41
C TYR A 207 3.54 -11.24 -1.66
N ILE A 208 4.59 -12.02 -1.38
CA ILE A 208 4.49 -13.49 -1.36
C ILE A 208 3.47 -13.93 -0.30
N ILE A 209 3.57 -13.41 0.93
CA ILE A 209 2.61 -13.72 2.01
C ILE A 209 1.19 -13.32 1.60
N ILE A 210 1.01 -12.11 1.06
CA ILE A 210 -0.31 -11.62 0.62
C ILE A 210 -0.91 -12.55 -0.42
N ILE A 211 -0.17 -12.90 -1.48
CA ILE A 211 -0.67 -13.76 -2.57
C ILE A 211 -1.07 -15.13 -2.03
N LEU A 212 -0.25 -15.72 -1.17
CA LEU A 212 -0.53 -17.03 -0.58
C LEU A 212 -1.79 -16.97 0.30
N VAL A 213 -1.88 -16.02 1.23
CA VAL A 213 -3.02 -15.95 2.16
C VAL A 213 -4.32 -15.58 1.43
N LYS A 214 -4.28 -14.68 0.44
CA LYS A 214 -5.45 -14.37 -0.39
C LYS A 214 -5.91 -15.60 -1.17
N GLY A 215 -4.98 -16.33 -1.80
CA GLY A 215 -5.29 -17.56 -2.52
C GLY A 215 -5.86 -18.66 -1.62
N LEU A 216 -5.35 -18.78 -0.39
CA LEU A 216 -5.84 -19.78 0.57
C LEU A 216 -7.23 -19.45 1.12
N THR A 217 -7.51 -18.19 1.44
CA THR A 217 -8.73 -17.82 2.18
C THR A 217 -9.88 -17.42 1.26
N SER A 218 -9.59 -16.75 0.14
CA SER A 218 -10.60 -16.16 -0.75
C SER A 218 -11.68 -15.39 0.04
N ARG A 219 -11.26 -14.56 0.99
CA ARG A 219 -12.20 -13.75 1.77
C ARG A 219 -12.66 -12.55 0.96
N PRO A 220 -13.97 -12.33 0.76
CA PRO A 220 -14.45 -11.21 -0.03
C PRO A 220 -14.45 -9.89 0.75
N TYR A 221 -14.66 -8.78 0.06
CA TYR A 221 -14.80 -7.48 0.70
C TYR A 221 -16.14 -7.35 1.40
N TYR A 222 -16.22 -6.43 2.36
CA TYR A 222 -17.46 -6.21 3.10
C TYR A 222 -18.61 -5.75 2.18
N TYR A 223 -18.33 -4.91 1.18
CA TYR A 223 -19.36 -4.51 0.22
C TYR A 223 -19.94 -5.69 -0.58
N ASN A 224 -19.18 -6.77 -0.80
CA ASN A 224 -19.69 -7.97 -1.48
C ASN A 224 -20.72 -8.72 -0.63
N VAL A 225 -20.57 -8.67 0.70
CA VAL A 225 -21.42 -9.39 1.65
C VAL A 225 -22.82 -8.80 1.71
N ILE A 226 -22.92 -7.47 1.69
CA ILE A 226 -24.17 -6.71 1.83
C ILE A 226 -24.66 -6.13 0.50
N TYR A 227 -24.21 -6.69 -0.62
CA TYR A 227 -24.40 -6.06 -1.92
C TYR A 227 -25.86 -5.95 -2.35
N GLY A 228 -26.72 -6.91 -1.98
CA GLY A 228 -28.14 -6.86 -2.27
C GLY A 228 -28.83 -5.69 -1.57
N ASP A 229 -28.48 -5.42 -0.31
CA ASP A 229 -29.00 -4.26 0.43
C ASP A 229 -28.52 -2.94 -0.22
N LEU A 230 -27.25 -2.89 -0.62
CA LEU A 230 -26.70 -1.75 -1.35
C LEU A 230 -27.42 -1.55 -2.68
N LEU A 231 -27.69 -2.62 -3.43
CA LEU A 231 -28.34 -2.56 -4.73
C LEU A 231 -29.79 -2.09 -4.62
N GLU A 232 -30.53 -2.56 -3.60
CA GLU A 232 -31.90 -2.09 -3.36
C GLU A 232 -31.93 -0.61 -2.97
N SER A 233 -30.95 -0.13 -2.19
CA SER A 233 -30.83 1.30 -1.90
C SER A 233 -30.59 2.14 -3.16
N VAL A 234 -29.71 1.68 -4.06
CA VAL A 234 -29.44 2.36 -5.34
C VAL A 234 -30.67 2.33 -6.24
N LYS A 235 -31.43 1.24 -6.26
CA LYS A 235 -32.64 1.09 -7.09
C LYS A 235 -33.69 2.16 -6.80
N GLN A 236 -33.78 2.63 -5.56
CA GLN A 236 -34.72 3.68 -5.15
C GLN A 236 -34.37 5.04 -5.77
N GLU A 237 -33.09 5.33 -6.00
CA GLU A 237 -32.61 6.61 -6.55
C GLU A 237 -32.30 6.54 -8.05
N HIS A 238 -31.79 5.39 -8.50
CA HIS A 238 -31.20 5.16 -9.82
C HIS A 238 -31.56 3.76 -10.36
N PRO A 239 -32.85 3.47 -10.64
CA PRO A 239 -33.31 2.17 -11.12
C PRO A 239 -32.67 1.76 -12.47
N GLU A 240 -32.26 2.73 -13.29
CA GLU A 240 -31.57 2.52 -14.56
C GLU A 240 -30.18 1.90 -14.38
N TRP A 241 -29.46 2.25 -13.31
CA TRP A 241 -28.14 1.68 -13.01
C TRP A 241 -28.25 0.22 -12.61
N VAL A 242 -29.24 -0.10 -11.78
CA VAL A 242 -29.52 -1.47 -11.34
C VAL A 242 -29.96 -2.33 -12.52
N SER A 243 -30.82 -1.80 -13.39
CA SER A 243 -31.25 -2.49 -14.61
C SER A 243 -30.06 -2.78 -15.53
N TYR A 244 -29.17 -1.81 -15.72
CA TYR A 244 -27.94 -1.99 -16.49
C TYR A 244 -27.03 -3.06 -15.85
N TYR A 245 -26.84 -3.03 -14.52
CA TYR A 245 -26.05 -4.03 -13.79
C TYR A 245 -26.58 -5.45 -13.96
N LEU A 246 -27.90 -5.63 -13.89
CA LEU A 246 -28.54 -6.94 -14.01
C LEU A 246 -28.62 -7.44 -15.46
N SER A 247 -28.39 -6.57 -16.46
CA SER A 247 -28.38 -6.92 -17.89
C SER A 247 -27.04 -7.47 -18.38
N GLN A 248 -25.98 -7.33 -17.59
CA GLN A 248 -24.62 -7.75 -17.92
C GLN A 248 -24.14 -8.89 -17.00
N ASN A 249 -23.09 -9.59 -17.42
CA ASN A 249 -22.53 -10.74 -16.69
C ASN A 249 -21.03 -10.59 -16.34
N TRP A 250 -20.39 -9.48 -16.72
CA TRP A 250 -18.97 -9.26 -16.47
C TRP A 250 -18.69 -8.64 -15.09
N ALA A 251 -19.62 -7.86 -14.54
CA ALA A 251 -19.49 -7.27 -13.21
C ALA A 251 -20.06 -8.23 -12.17
N LYS A 252 -19.27 -8.55 -11.13
CA LYS A 252 -19.61 -9.57 -10.12
C LYS A 252 -19.32 -9.05 -8.72
N HIS A 253 -20.25 -8.25 -8.19
CA HIS A 253 -20.06 -7.57 -6.90
C HIS A 253 -20.88 -8.16 -5.75
N GLY A 254 -22.02 -8.80 -5.98
CA GLY A 254 -22.84 -9.44 -4.94
C GLY A 254 -22.78 -10.96 -4.98
N PHE A 255 -23.43 -11.63 -4.03
CA PHE A 255 -23.54 -13.09 -3.98
C PHE A 255 -24.40 -13.63 -5.14
N ASP A 256 -24.00 -14.74 -5.73
CA ASP A 256 -24.80 -15.47 -6.72
C ASP A 256 -25.77 -16.41 -6.01
N LEU A 257 -27.08 -16.13 -6.12
CA LEU A 257 -28.14 -16.93 -5.52
C LEU A 257 -28.46 -18.20 -6.35
N GLY A 258 -27.68 -18.49 -7.38
CA GLY A 258 -27.83 -19.65 -8.28
C GLY A 258 -28.42 -19.29 -9.65
N ASP A 259 -28.65 -18.01 -9.93
CA ASP A 259 -29.19 -17.51 -11.20
C ASP A 259 -28.12 -16.86 -12.08
N GLY A 260 -26.85 -16.85 -11.63
CA GLY A 260 -25.73 -16.22 -12.32
C GLY A 260 -25.70 -14.69 -12.17
N LYS A 261 -26.61 -14.10 -11.39
CA LYS A 261 -26.71 -12.67 -11.15
C LYS A 261 -26.12 -12.39 -9.77
N PHE A 262 -24.88 -11.91 -9.76
CA PHE A 262 -24.11 -11.53 -8.57
C PHE A 262 -24.70 -10.28 -7.90
N ALA A 263 -25.90 -10.40 -7.35
CA ALA A 263 -26.73 -9.28 -6.88
C ALA A 263 -27.28 -9.50 -5.46
N GLY A 264 -27.09 -10.68 -4.87
CA GLY A 264 -27.59 -11.01 -3.55
C GLY A 264 -26.67 -10.53 -2.41
N ASN A 265 -27.23 -10.51 -1.21
CA ASN A 265 -26.42 -10.58 0.01
C ASN A 265 -25.93 -12.02 0.21
N ILE A 266 -24.82 -12.17 0.93
CA ILE A 266 -24.41 -13.48 1.42
C ILE A 266 -25.36 -13.87 2.58
N PRO A 267 -25.97 -15.08 2.55
CA PRO A 267 -26.81 -15.58 3.63
C PRO A 267 -26.12 -15.54 5.00
N LEU A 268 -26.87 -15.18 6.06
CA LEU A 268 -26.32 -14.98 7.41
C LEU A 268 -25.78 -16.25 8.07
N ASP A 269 -26.23 -17.42 7.62
CA ASP A 269 -25.72 -18.73 8.03
C ASP A 269 -24.33 -19.01 7.44
N ILE A 270 -23.95 -18.36 6.34
CA ILE A 270 -22.60 -18.41 5.78
C ILE A 270 -21.71 -17.39 6.50
N GLN A 271 -20.93 -17.86 7.46
CA GLN A 271 -19.97 -17.03 8.18
C GLN A 271 -18.64 -16.93 7.41
N LEU A 272 -18.08 -15.73 7.33
CA LEU A 272 -16.84 -15.44 6.61
C LEU A 272 -15.74 -14.85 7.52
N PRO A 273 -15.39 -15.50 8.64
CA PRO A 273 -14.26 -15.05 9.44
C PRO A 273 -12.95 -15.21 8.66
N TRP A 274 -11.94 -14.41 9.02
CA TRP A 274 -10.67 -14.35 8.31
C TRP A 274 -9.90 -15.69 8.22
N TYR A 275 -10.16 -16.60 9.16
CA TYR A 275 -9.47 -17.90 9.26
C TYR A 275 -10.17 -19.04 8.49
N VAL A 276 -11.32 -18.78 7.86
CA VAL A 276 -12.05 -19.78 7.07
C VAL A 276 -11.65 -19.72 5.61
N ILE A 277 -11.47 -20.89 5.01
CA ILE A 277 -11.23 -21.07 3.57
C ILE A 277 -12.59 -21.11 2.87
N ASN A 278 -12.86 -20.11 2.02
CA ASN A 278 -14.14 -19.97 1.32
C ASN A 278 -14.13 -20.71 -0.03
N GLY A 279 -14.27 -22.04 0.04
CA GLY A 279 -14.15 -22.97 -1.09
C GLY A 279 -12.97 -23.92 -0.90
N LYS A 280 -12.04 -23.93 -1.85
CA LYS A 280 -10.77 -24.69 -1.78
C LYS A 280 -9.58 -23.74 -1.92
N PRO A 281 -8.38 -24.12 -1.42
CA PRO A 281 -7.15 -23.38 -1.67
C PRO A 281 -6.99 -23.02 -3.16
N PHE A 282 -6.84 -21.74 -3.47
CA PHE A 282 -6.71 -21.16 -4.82
C PHE A 282 -7.91 -21.40 -5.75
N LYS A 283 -9.04 -21.85 -5.21
CA LYS A 283 -10.28 -22.17 -5.93
C LYS A 283 -11.49 -21.75 -5.09
N PRO A 284 -11.92 -20.47 -5.18
CA PRO A 284 -13.03 -19.95 -4.41
C PRO A 284 -14.33 -20.70 -4.72
N ASP A 285 -15.28 -20.64 -3.78
CA ASP A 285 -16.64 -21.10 -4.02
C ASP A 285 -17.23 -20.42 -5.28
N PRO A 286 -17.88 -21.16 -6.20
CA PRO A 286 -18.53 -20.57 -7.37
C PRO A 286 -19.48 -19.41 -7.06
N GLN A 287 -20.22 -19.47 -5.95
CA GLN A 287 -21.16 -18.42 -5.54
C GLN A 287 -20.46 -17.17 -5.01
N LEU A 288 -19.17 -17.30 -4.65
CA LEU A 288 -18.30 -16.23 -4.19
C LEU A 288 -17.30 -15.79 -5.26
N LYS A 289 -17.40 -16.25 -6.51
CA LYS A 289 -16.41 -15.98 -7.56
C LYS A 289 -16.50 -14.55 -8.11
N PHE A 290 -16.23 -13.58 -7.25
CA PHE A 290 -16.23 -12.13 -7.53
C PHE A 290 -15.01 -11.71 -8.35
N PHE A 291 -13.87 -12.37 -8.13
CA PHE A 291 -12.59 -12.00 -8.72
C PHE A 291 -11.94 -13.18 -9.47
N ASP A 292 -11.30 -12.86 -10.59
CA ASP A 292 -10.53 -13.84 -11.36
C ASP A 292 -9.09 -13.98 -10.85
N ASN A 293 -8.52 -12.94 -10.22
CA ASN A 293 -7.17 -12.99 -9.67
C ASN A 293 -7.19 -13.10 -8.14
N TRP A 294 -6.28 -13.91 -7.58
CA TRP A 294 -6.15 -14.05 -6.13
C TRP A 294 -5.72 -12.75 -5.44
N VAL A 295 -4.97 -11.89 -6.12
CA VAL A 295 -4.53 -10.60 -5.55
C VAL A 295 -5.67 -9.63 -5.27
N ASP A 296 -6.84 -9.85 -5.88
CA ASP A 296 -7.99 -8.94 -5.80
C ASP A 296 -8.90 -9.22 -4.59
N TRP A 297 -8.67 -10.31 -3.85
CA TRP A 297 -9.45 -10.68 -2.66
C TRP A 297 -9.12 -9.84 -1.42
N ALA A 298 -9.99 -9.74 -0.42
CA ALA A 298 -9.81 -8.78 0.68
C ALA A 298 -8.67 -9.14 1.66
N PHE A 299 -8.55 -10.41 2.06
CA PHE A 299 -7.69 -10.77 3.18
C PHE A 299 -6.35 -11.40 2.74
N PRO A 300 -5.18 -10.88 3.17
CA PRO A 300 -4.97 -9.69 4.00
C PRO A 300 -4.87 -8.41 3.16
N SER A 301 -4.95 -7.24 3.82
CA SER A 301 -4.93 -5.96 3.10
C SER A 301 -3.55 -5.63 2.54
N GLY A 302 -3.44 -5.64 1.20
CA GLY A 302 -2.24 -5.23 0.47
C GLY A 302 -1.97 -3.72 0.53
N HIS A 303 -3.03 -2.89 0.53
CA HIS A 303 -2.94 -1.43 0.64
C HIS A 303 -2.21 -0.99 1.93
N VAL A 304 -2.56 -1.65 3.04
CA VAL A 304 -1.98 -1.39 4.36
C VAL A 304 -0.50 -1.77 4.38
N ILE A 305 -0.16 -2.94 3.85
CA ILE A 305 1.23 -3.40 3.77
C ILE A 305 2.06 -2.53 2.84
N ALA A 306 1.51 -2.12 1.71
CA ALA A 306 2.12 -1.16 0.80
C ALA A 306 2.42 0.17 1.51
N THR A 307 1.49 0.67 2.31
CA THR A 307 1.65 1.93 3.05
C THR A 307 2.62 1.79 4.22
N LEU A 308 2.61 0.65 4.91
CA LEU A 308 3.62 0.29 5.92
C LEU A 308 5.02 0.28 5.29
N ASN A 309 5.15 -0.32 4.10
CA ASN A 309 6.40 -0.38 3.36
C ASN A 309 6.91 1.01 2.99
N ILE A 310 6.06 1.90 2.47
CA ILE A 310 6.42 3.33 2.23
C ILE A 310 6.98 3.97 3.50
N GLY A 311 6.43 3.67 4.67
CA GLY A 311 6.94 4.09 5.98
C GLY A 311 8.37 3.67 6.27
N LEU A 312 8.78 2.51 5.75
CA LEU A 312 10.14 2.00 5.91
C LEU A 312 11.19 2.84 5.22
N ILE A 313 10.83 3.63 4.20
CA ILE A 313 11.77 4.60 3.62
C ILE A 313 12.15 5.64 4.67
N PHE A 314 11.17 6.16 5.41
CA PHE A 314 11.46 7.07 6.52
C PHE A 314 12.29 6.35 7.59
N PHE A 315 11.96 5.12 7.97
CA PHE A 315 12.76 4.40 8.97
C PHE A 315 14.20 4.17 8.54
N PHE A 316 14.41 3.59 7.36
CA PHE A 316 15.72 3.19 6.87
C PHE A 316 16.59 4.39 6.47
N PHE A 317 16.01 5.45 5.91
CA PHE A 317 16.78 6.63 5.51
C PHE A 317 17.05 7.58 6.68
N LEU A 318 16.14 7.67 7.66
CA LEU A 318 16.34 8.49 8.86
C LEU A 318 17.23 7.82 9.90
N SER A 319 17.17 6.49 10.05
CA SER A 319 18.07 5.77 10.99
C SER A 319 19.55 5.89 10.62
N ASN A 320 19.87 6.17 9.36
CA ASN A 320 21.24 6.48 8.93
C ASN A 320 21.73 7.87 9.40
N ASN A 321 20.82 8.80 9.72
CA ASN A 321 21.16 10.15 10.16
C ASN A 321 20.50 10.40 11.53
N LYS A 322 21.26 10.08 12.59
CA LYS A 322 20.85 10.00 14.01
C LYS A 322 20.16 11.24 14.61
N THR A 323 20.03 12.33 13.87
CA THR A 323 19.38 13.58 14.32
C THR A 323 18.06 13.83 13.59
N LEU A 324 16.99 14.05 14.37
CA LEU A 324 15.69 14.50 13.86
C LEU A 324 15.67 16.02 13.80
N ASN A 325 15.41 16.58 12.62
CA ASN A 325 15.14 18.01 12.45
C ASN A 325 13.64 18.23 12.15
N TYR A 326 13.17 19.46 12.26
CA TYR A 326 11.75 19.79 12.06
C TYR A 326 11.22 19.32 10.69
N LYS A 327 12.03 19.40 9.62
CA LYS A 327 11.63 18.95 8.27
C LYS A 327 11.36 17.44 8.24
N LYS A 328 12.23 16.65 8.87
CA LYS A 328 12.04 15.19 9.01
C LYS A 328 10.79 14.87 9.82
N ILE A 329 10.53 15.61 10.90
CA ILE A 329 9.34 15.43 11.75
C ILE A 329 8.06 15.72 10.95
N ILE A 330 8.01 16.82 10.18
CA ILE A 330 6.87 17.15 9.32
C ILE A 330 6.55 15.99 8.37
N TRP A 331 7.56 15.42 7.70
CA TRP A 331 7.35 14.28 6.80
C TRP A 331 6.88 13.02 7.52
N ILE A 332 7.38 12.74 8.73
CA ILE A 332 6.88 11.64 9.56
C ILE A 332 5.40 11.87 9.89
N VAL A 333 5.02 13.09 10.30
CA VAL A 333 3.63 13.42 10.64
C VAL A 333 2.72 13.26 9.40
N VAL A 334 3.12 13.79 8.25
CA VAL A 334 2.38 13.63 6.99
C VAL A 334 2.20 12.16 6.64
N TYR A 335 3.27 11.37 6.78
CA TYR A 335 3.21 9.93 6.57
C TYR A 335 2.23 9.24 7.55
N LEU A 336 2.29 9.57 8.84
CA LEU A 336 1.41 8.97 9.84
C LEU A 336 -0.07 9.32 9.57
N ILE A 337 -0.35 10.55 9.16
CA ILE A 337 -1.70 10.97 8.73
C ILE A 337 -2.16 10.11 7.55
N TYR A 338 -1.31 9.95 6.52
CA TYR A 338 -1.63 9.12 5.37
C TYR A 338 -1.80 7.63 5.75
N PHE A 339 -0.94 7.11 6.60
CA PHE A 339 -0.94 5.72 7.07
C PHE A 339 -2.24 5.38 7.81
N TRP A 340 -2.64 6.20 8.78
CA TRP A 340 -3.90 6.01 9.49
C TRP A 340 -5.10 6.28 8.59
N SER A 341 -4.99 7.24 7.67
CA SER A 341 -6.05 7.50 6.70
C SER A 341 -6.29 6.33 5.76
N MET A 342 -5.23 5.64 5.32
CA MET A 342 -5.34 4.44 4.52
C MET A 342 -6.09 3.33 5.27
N ALA A 343 -5.66 3.03 6.51
CA ALA A 343 -6.26 1.98 7.31
C ALA A 343 -7.76 2.23 7.56
N ILE A 344 -8.13 3.45 7.94
CA ILE A 344 -9.51 3.80 8.27
C ILE A 344 -10.36 3.95 6.99
N GLY A 345 -9.83 4.60 5.95
CA GLY A 345 -10.54 4.84 4.69
C GLY A 345 -11.02 3.56 4.04
N LEU A 346 -10.20 2.51 4.06
CA LEU A 346 -10.53 1.19 3.53
C LEU A 346 -11.64 0.46 4.30
N ILE A 347 -11.75 0.68 5.61
CA ILE A 347 -12.83 0.10 6.42
C ILE A 347 -14.13 0.89 6.14
N VAL A 348 -14.02 2.21 6.16
CA VAL A 348 -15.17 3.12 6.01
C VAL A 348 -15.84 2.97 4.65
N ASN A 349 -15.08 2.83 3.55
CA ASN A 349 -15.65 2.60 2.23
C ASN A 349 -16.03 1.15 1.94
N ARG A 350 -15.99 0.27 2.96
CA ARG A 350 -16.34 -1.15 2.89
C ARG A 350 -15.38 -2.00 2.03
N ALA A 351 -14.21 -1.47 1.68
CA ALA A 351 -13.19 -2.16 0.90
C ALA A 351 -12.29 -3.08 1.74
N HIS A 352 -12.42 -3.14 3.06
CA HIS A 352 -11.73 -4.13 3.90
C HIS A 352 -12.45 -4.31 5.24
N TRP A 353 -12.23 -5.47 5.85
CA TRP A 353 -12.63 -5.74 7.23
C TRP A 353 -11.61 -5.20 8.23
N VAL A 354 -12.02 -4.99 9.48
CA VAL A 354 -11.09 -4.55 10.53
C VAL A 354 -10.02 -5.61 10.78
N SER A 355 -10.40 -6.89 10.76
CA SER A 355 -9.43 -7.98 10.91
C SER A 355 -8.43 -8.08 9.74
N ASP A 356 -8.80 -7.67 8.52
CA ASP A 356 -7.87 -7.62 7.38
C ASP A 356 -6.73 -6.63 7.65
N ILE A 357 -7.10 -5.44 8.13
CA ILE A 357 -6.17 -4.34 8.43
C ILE A 357 -5.29 -4.74 9.61
N ALA A 358 -5.91 -5.23 10.70
CA ALA A 358 -5.21 -5.61 11.92
C ALA A 358 -4.23 -6.76 11.69
N PHE A 359 -4.64 -7.80 10.96
CA PHE A 359 -3.76 -8.91 10.62
C PHE A 359 -2.56 -8.47 9.79
N SER A 360 -2.75 -7.58 8.80
CA SER A 360 -1.66 -7.04 8.00
C SER A 360 -0.56 -6.42 8.88
N PHE A 361 -0.93 -5.64 9.91
CA PHE A 361 0.06 -5.08 10.83
C PHE A 361 0.71 -6.11 11.76
N LEU A 362 -0.04 -7.13 12.19
CA LEU A 362 0.47 -8.16 13.09
C LEU A 362 1.67 -8.91 12.53
N TRP A 363 1.67 -9.25 11.24
CA TRP A 363 2.84 -9.88 10.62
C TRP A 363 3.78 -8.86 9.97
N GLY A 364 3.25 -7.74 9.48
CA GLY A 364 4.03 -6.68 8.84
C GLY A 364 5.06 -6.07 9.80
N ALA A 365 4.66 -5.73 11.03
CA ALA A 365 5.56 -5.11 12.01
C ALA A 365 6.75 -5.99 12.42
N PRO A 366 6.58 -7.29 12.78
CA PRO A 366 7.70 -8.20 13.02
C PRO A 366 8.62 -8.35 11.80
N LEU A 367 8.07 -8.39 10.58
CA LEU A 367 8.86 -8.51 9.36
C LEU A 367 9.82 -7.32 9.17
N VAL A 368 9.43 -6.11 9.60
CA VAL A 368 10.33 -4.94 9.61
C VAL A 368 11.61 -5.24 10.40
N ALA A 369 11.47 -5.82 11.59
CA ALA A 369 12.62 -6.16 12.44
C ALA A 369 13.52 -7.20 11.77
N ILE A 370 12.93 -8.25 11.17
CA ILE A 370 13.66 -9.29 10.46
C ILE A 370 14.50 -8.69 9.33
N VAL A 371 13.87 -7.87 8.46
CA VAL A 371 14.54 -7.22 7.33
C VAL A 371 15.62 -6.25 7.81
N TYR A 372 15.37 -5.51 8.89
CA TYR A 372 16.36 -4.64 9.50
C TYR A 372 17.62 -5.41 9.94
N TYR A 373 17.46 -6.54 10.64
CA TYR A 373 18.58 -7.38 11.06
C TYR A 373 19.35 -7.99 9.89
N ILE A 374 18.67 -8.40 8.81
CA ILE A 374 19.32 -8.88 7.59
C ILE A 374 20.24 -7.80 7.02
N GLY A 375 19.76 -6.57 6.88
CA GLY A 375 20.59 -5.51 6.32
C GLY A 375 21.71 -5.02 7.27
N LEU A 376 21.58 -5.18 8.59
CA LEU A 376 22.72 -5.01 9.51
C LEU A 376 23.84 -6.03 9.23
N LYS A 377 23.49 -7.30 8.92
CA LYS A 377 24.48 -8.31 8.54
C LYS A 377 25.18 -7.96 7.22
N ILE A 378 24.46 -7.40 6.24
CA ILE A 378 25.03 -6.93 4.97
C ILE A 378 26.05 -5.81 5.22
N LYS A 379 25.67 -4.77 5.98
CA LYS A 379 26.58 -3.64 6.28
C LYS A 379 27.88 -4.10 6.96
N LYS A 380 27.79 -5.08 7.88
CA LYS A 380 28.95 -5.64 8.60
C LYS A 380 29.90 -6.40 7.65
N LYS A 381 29.36 -7.21 6.72
CA LYS A 381 30.19 -7.95 5.75
C LYS A 381 30.97 -7.02 4.82
N ASP A 382 30.38 -5.92 4.39
CA ASP A 382 31.07 -4.96 3.53
C ASP A 382 32.14 -4.14 4.27
N ALA A 383 31.94 -3.87 5.56
CA ALA A 383 32.93 -3.19 6.38
C ALA A 383 34.19 -4.03 6.64
N MET A 384 34.12 -5.36 6.48
CA MET A 384 35.26 -6.28 6.58
C MET A 384 36.00 -6.48 5.25
N LYS A 385 35.54 -5.86 4.15
CA LYS A 385 36.15 -5.96 2.81
C LYS A 385 36.84 -4.65 2.36
N ILE A 386 36.88 -3.66 3.23
CA ILE A 386 37.68 -2.42 3.11
C ILE A 386 38.78 -2.54 4.14
#